data_AF-A0A2V6JA29-F1
#
_entry.id   AF-A0A2V6JA29-F1
#
_cell.length_a   1.000
_cell.length_b   1.000
_cell.length_c   1.000
_cell.angle_alpha   90.00
_cell.angle_beta   90.00
_cell.angle_gamma   90.00
#
_symmetry.space_group_name_H-M   'P 1'
#
loop_
_entity.id
_entity.type
_entity.pdbx_description
1 polymer ?
#
loop_
_entity_poly.entity_id
_entity_poly.type
_entity_poly.pdbx_seq_one_letter_code
_entity_poly.pdbx_strand_id
1 'polypeptide(L)'
;MQHKVTAQVGANSITIETGRIAKLADGSVVVSCGETMVMASAVSATVVKEGQDFFPLTVDYREKAAAAGKFPGGYFKREGRPTEKETLTSRMTDRPLRPLFPQGYFYDTQVISILLSADGENDPDILSMNGASAALTVSDIPFKGPIGAVRIGRVNGEFVANPTHTDRLQSDLDLIYVGTENDVIMIEGAANELPEAEFLKALEFAHGHAREMIRAQKELAAKVGKPKREMPLLNVKPELLEIAYQVAGDRIEGALYTQGKVARSKAVHALREEVKAAMLQKYPEADDFAISQAFDYVQKKAFRVSVLEKQKRMDGRGYQDLRQISCEVGVLPRAHGSAIFQRGETQALALATLAPIEEAQMIDAYGGGEQSKRFLLHYNFPPFSVGETGRFGGASRREIGHGAL
;
A
#
# COMPACT_ATOMS: atom_id res chain seq x y z
N MET A 1 11.02 3.80 -31.09
CA MET A 1 11.60 2.46 -31.33
C MET A 1 11.19 1.56 -30.16
N GLN A 2 11.02 0.25 -30.38
CA GLN A 2 10.64 -0.69 -29.32
C GLN A 2 11.90 -1.10 -28.57
N HIS A 3 11.86 -1.09 -27.23
CA HIS A 3 12.97 -1.54 -26.40
C HIS A 3 12.48 -2.58 -25.42
N LYS A 4 13.26 -3.64 -25.24
CA LYS A 4 12.94 -4.81 -24.43
C LYS A 4 14.14 -5.22 -23.58
N VAL A 5 13.86 -5.65 -22.36
CA VAL A 5 14.80 -6.27 -21.43
C VAL A 5 14.16 -7.50 -20.79
N THR A 6 14.98 -8.41 -20.27
CA THR A 6 14.52 -9.63 -19.62
C THR A 6 15.24 -9.81 -18.27
N ALA A 7 14.48 -10.19 -17.26
CA ALA A 7 14.97 -10.67 -15.96
C ALA A 7 14.66 -12.16 -15.83
N GLN A 8 15.61 -12.93 -15.30
CA GLN A 8 15.36 -14.32 -14.91
C GLN A 8 14.95 -14.34 -13.44
N VAL A 9 13.74 -14.81 -13.14
CA VAL A 9 13.20 -14.87 -11.78
C VAL A 9 12.68 -16.28 -11.51
N GLY A 10 13.42 -17.03 -10.69
CA GLY A 10 13.18 -18.46 -10.52
C GLY A 10 13.31 -19.20 -11.85
N ALA A 11 12.35 -20.07 -12.16
CA ALA A 11 12.28 -20.78 -13.43
C ALA A 11 11.81 -19.90 -14.60
N ASN A 12 11.14 -18.77 -14.32
CA ASN A 12 10.44 -17.98 -15.31
C ASN A 12 11.25 -16.75 -15.76
N SER A 13 11.14 -16.42 -17.04
CA SER A 13 11.68 -15.17 -17.58
C SER A 13 10.61 -14.09 -17.61
N ILE A 14 10.87 -12.94 -17.01
CA ILE A 14 10.00 -11.77 -17.07
C ILE A 14 10.58 -10.77 -18.07
N THR A 15 9.78 -10.41 -19.06
CA THR A 15 10.12 -9.39 -20.05
C THR A 15 9.50 -8.05 -19.67
N ILE A 16 10.23 -6.95 -19.87
CA ILE A 16 9.71 -5.58 -19.81
C ILE A 16 9.97 -4.88 -21.14
N GLU A 17 8.91 -4.39 -21.78
CA GLU A 17 8.95 -3.68 -23.07
C GLU A 17 8.39 -2.26 -22.96
N THR A 18 8.93 -1.32 -23.73
CA THR A 18 8.36 0.03 -23.91
C THR A 18 8.48 0.52 -25.36
N GLY A 19 7.78 1.62 -25.68
CA GLY A 19 7.82 2.31 -26.97
C GLY A 19 6.73 1.93 -27.97
N ARG A 20 5.86 0.97 -27.63
CA ARG A 20 4.76 0.50 -28.50
C ARG A 20 3.40 1.10 -28.15
N ILE A 21 2.96 0.97 -26.89
CA ILE A 21 1.61 1.32 -26.40
C ILE A 21 1.68 2.57 -25.52
N ALA A 22 0.59 3.35 -25.46
CA ALA A 22 0.42 4.49 -24.54
C ALA A 22 1.50 5.58 -24.62
N LYS A 23 1.96 5.92 -25.83
CA LYS A 23 3.06 6.88 -26.08
C LYS A 23 2.86 8.31 -25.55
N LEU A 24 1.62 8.68 -25.20
CA LEU A 24 1.31 9.99 -24.61
C LEU A 24 1.47 10.02 -23.08
N ALA A 25 1.64 8.86 -22.43
CA ALA A 25 1.92 8.82 -21.00
C ALA A 25 3.35 9.33 -20.70
N ASP A 26 3.56 9.80 -19.47
CA ASP A 26 4.89 10.19 -19.00
C ASP A 26 5.82 8.97 -19.05
N GLY A 27 5.33 7.80 -18.66
CA GLY A 27 5.98 6.51 -18.91
C GLY A 27 4.98 5.38 -19.08
N SER A 28 5.34 4.39 -19.90
CA SER A 28 4.50 3.22 -20.13
C SER A 28 5.33 2.00 -20.48
N VAL A 29 4.95 0.84 -19.97
CA VAL A 29 5.58 -0.45 -20.27
C VAL A 29 4.53 -1.55 -20.46
N VAL A 30 4.95 -2.65 -21.08
CA VAL A 30 4.26 -3.93 -21.05
C VAL A 30 5.18 -4.94 -20.42
N VAL A 31 4.71 -5.62 -19.38
CA VAL A 31 5.44 -6.67 -18.66
C VAL A 31 4.79 -8.02 -18.99
N SER A 32 5.60 -9.04 -19.27
CA SER A 32 5.08 -10.38 -19.59
C SER A 32 5.86 -11.50 -18.92
N CYS A 33 5.14 -12.55 -18.53
CA CYS A 33 5.65 -13.83 -18.04
C CYS A 33 4.76 -14.94 -18.60
N GLY A 34 5.34 -15.91 -19.31
CA GLY A 34 4.54 -16.82 -20.14
C GLY A 34 3.73 -16.05 -21.17
N GLU A 35 2.42 -16.33 -21.24
CA GLU A 35 1.48 -15.58 -22.09
C GLU A 35 0.65 -14.56 -21.29
N THR A 36 0.92 -14.42 -19.98
CA THR A 36 0.35 -13.36 -19.15
C THR A 36 1.06 -12.04 -19.43
N MET A 37 0.29 -10.99 -19.74
CA MET A 37 0.78 -9.67 -20.12
C MET A 37 0.02 -8.56 -19.39
N VAL A 38 0.76 -7.65 -18.75
CA VAL A 38 0.19 -6.47 -18.08
C VAL A 38 0.80 -5.20 -18.67
N MET A 39 -0.04 -4.28 -19.13
CA MET A 39 0.39 -2.93 -19.46
C MET A 39 0.34 -2.06 -18.21
N ALA A 40 1.38 -1.27 -17.95
CA ALA A 40 1.38 -0.25 -16.91
C ALA A 40 1.75 1.12 -17.50
N SER A 41 1.04 2.17 -17.08
CA SER A 41 1.31 3.56 -17.45
C SER A 41 1.35 4.44 -16.21
N ALA A 42 2.25 5.42 -16.21
CA ALA A 42 2.33 6.47 -15.21
C ALA A 42 2.15 7.84 -15.88
N VAL A 43 1.32 8.68 -15.28
CA VAL A 43 1.09 10.07 -15.68
C VAL A 43 1.05 10.91 -14.42
N SER A 44 1.70 12.06 -14.44
CA SER A 44 1.62 13.02 -13.35
C SER A 44 1.38 14.42 -13.89
N ALA A 45 0.51 15.16 -13.22
CA ALA A 45 0.23 16.55 -13.55
C ALA A 45 1.50 17.41 -13.42
N THR A 46 1.55 18.50 -14.17
CA THR A 46 2.66 19.46 -14.14
C THR A 46 2.37 20.68 -13.26
N VAL A 47 1.15 20.77 -12.72
CA VAL A 47 0.68 21.85 -11.85
C VAL A 47 -0.02 21.24 -10.65
N VAL A 48 0.29 21.76 -9.45
CA VAL A 48 -0.38 21.38 -8.20
C VAL A 48 -1.74 22.08 -8.15
N LYS A 49 -2.78 21.33 -7.78
CA LYS A 49 -4.13 21.91 -7.61
C LYS A 49 -4.12 22.89 -6.43
N GLU A 50 -4.87 23.98 -6.55
CA GLU A 50 -5.04 24.94 -5.46
C GLU A 50 -5.60 24.24 -4.21
N GLY A 51 -5.02 24.53 -3.05
CA GLY A 51 -5.41 23.93 -1.77
C GLY A 51 -4.96 22.47 -1.56
N GLN A 52 -4.16 21.89 -2.46
CA GLN A 52 -3.65 20.53 -2.30
C GLN A 52 -2.61 20.45 -1.16
N ASP A 53 -2.94 19.71 -0.10
CA ASP A 53 -2.15 19.59 1.13
C ASP A 53 -1.59 18.16 1.38
N PHE A 54 -1.92 17.21 0.50
CA PHE A 54 -1.44 15.83 0.52
C PHE A 54 -0.89 15.40 -0.85
N PHE A 55 -0.23 14.25 -0.91
CA PHE A 55 0.21 13.64 -2.18
C PHE A 55 -0.89 12.75 -2.80
N PRO A 56 -1.57 13.21 -3.87
CA PRO A 56 -2.60 12.46 -4.59
C PRO A 56 -2.00 11.42 -5.54
N LEU A 57 -1.46 10.34 -5.00
CA LEU A 57 -1.16 9.13 -5.77
C LEU A 57 -2.39 8.25 -5.86
N THR A 58 -2.82 7.95 -7.08
CA THR A 58 -3.85 6.94 -7.39
C THR A 58 -3.22 5.81 -8.18
N VAL A 59 -3.32 4.59 -7.65
CA VAL A 59 -2.93 3.38 -8.36
C VAL A 59 -4.18 2.53 -8.63
N ASP A 60 -4.34 2.11 -9.87
CA ASP A 60 -5.45 1.26 -10.30
C ASP A 60 -4.92 0.08 -11.10
N TYR A 61 -5.34 -1.12 -10.73
CA TYR A 61 -5.15 -2.34 -11.49
C TYR A 61 -6.52 -2.85 -11.98
N ARG A 62 -6.59 -3.22 -13.26
CA ARG A 62 -7.81 -3.67 -13.92
C ARG A 62 -7.60 -4.98 -14.67
N GLU A 63 -8.48 -5.93 -14.45
CA GLU A 63 -8.57 -7.16 -15.24
C GLU A 63 -9.65 -7.01 -16.30
N LYS A 64 -9.32 -7.38 -17.54
CA LYS A 64 -10.26 -7.39 -18.66
C LYS A 64 -10.66 -8.83 -18.94
N ALA A 65 -11.95 -9.10 -19.07
CA ALA A 65 -12.42 -10.46 -19.37
C ALA A 65 -11.86 -10.97 -20.71
N ALA A 66 -11.69 -10.06 -21.67
CA ALA A 66 -11.07 -10.33 -22.96
C ALA A 66 -9.61 -10.81 -22.86
N ALA A 67 -8.89 -10.48 -21.77
CA ALA A 67 -7.53 -10.99 -21.55
C ALA A 67 -7.50 -12.51 -21.37
N ALA A 68 -8.62 -13.10 -20.94
CA ALA A 68 -8.83 -14.55 -20.84
C ALA A 68 -9.76 -15.09 -21.95
N GLY A 69 -10.05 -14.30 -23.00
CA GLY A 69 -10.99 -14.68 -24.06
C GLY A 69 -12.44 -14.88 -23.59
N LYS A 70 -12.82 -14.30 -22.44
CA LYS A 70 -14.16 -14.48 -21.83
C LYS A 70 -15.04 -13.24 -22.04
N PHE A 71 -16.36 -13.48 -22.14
CA PHE A 71 -17.34 -12.41 -22.01
C PHE A 71 -17.52 -12.05 -20.53
N PRO A 72 -17.55 -10.75 -20.16
CA PRO A 72 -17.83 -10.35 -18.79
C PRO A 72 -19.19 -10.86 -18.32
N GLY A 73 -19.26 -11.29 -17.06
CA GLY A 73 -20.50 -11.67 -16.40
C GLY A 73 -21.53 -10.54 -16.30
N GLY A 74 -22.71 -10.87 -15.76
CA GLY A 74 -23.79 -9.90 -15.52
C GLY A 74 -24.58 -9.48 -16.76
N TYR A 75 -25.50 -8.52 -16.57
CA TYR A 75 -26.44 -8.06 -17.59
C TYR A 75 -25.80 -7.10 -18.61
N PHE A 76 -24.95 -6.19 -18.15
CA PHE A 76 -24.34 -5.14 -18.99
C PHE A 76 -23.20 -5.65 -19.88
N LYS A 77 -22.72 -6.89 -19.69
CA LYS A 77 -21.61 -7.50 -20.45
C LYS A 77 -20.36 -6.60 -20.53
N ARG A 78 -20.03 -5.95 -19.41
CA ARG A 78 -18.93 -5.01 -19.25
C ARG A 78 -18.35 -5.11 -17.85
N GLU A 79 -17.03 -5.00 -17.70
CA GLU A 79 -16.44 -4.98 -16.36
C GLU A 79 -16.91 -3.75 -15.58
N GLY A 80 -17.44 -4.00 -14.38
CA GLY A 80 -18.01 -2.98 -13.51
C GLY A 80 -16.97 -2.40 -12.54
N ARG A 81 -17.40 -2.23 -11.28
CA ARG A 81 -16.53 -1.76 -10.20
C ARG A 81 -15.35 -2.71 -9.96
N PRO A 82 -14.25 -2.22 -9.36
CA PRO A 82 -13.14 -3.06 -8.93
C PRO A 82 -13.56 -4.26 -8.09
N THR A 83 -13.07 -5.43 -8.49
CA THR A 83 -13.15 -6.65 -7.68
C THR A 83 -12.26 -6.51 -6.44
N GLU A 84 -12.40 -7.45 -5.50
CA GLU A 84 -11.52 -7.55 -4.34
C GLU A 84 -10.07 -7.71 -4.77
N LYS A 85 -9.77 -8.66 -5.67
CA LYS A 85 -8.42 -8.87 -6.25
C LYS A 85 -7.89 -7.60 -6.90
N GLU A 86 -8.68 -6.93 -7.75
CA GLU A 86 -8.26 -5.69 -8.41
C GLU A 86 -7.88 -4.60 -7.40
N THR A 87 -8.66 -4.49 -6.32
CA THR A 87 -8.42 -3.52 -5.24
C THR A 87 -7.19 -3.87 -4.41
N LEU A 88 -6.99 -5.14 -4.08
CA LEU A 88 -5.82 -5.62 -3.34
C LEU A 88 -4.54 -5.41 -4.15
N THR A 89 -4.50 -5.81 -5.43
CA THR A 89 -3.35 -5.57 -6.31
C THR A 89 -3.05 -4.08 -6.45
N SER A 90 -4.08 -3.24 -6.59
CA SER A 90 -3.90 -1.78 -6.61
C SER A 90 -3.21 -1.27 -5.34
N ARG A 91 -3.60 -1.78 -4.15
CA ARG A 91 -3.01 -1.40 -2.86
C ARG A 91 -1.60 -1.94 -2.68
N MET A 92 -1.35 -3.18 -3.09
CA MET A 92 -0.02 -3.79 -3.03
C MET A 92 0.95 -3.06 -3.96
N THR A 93 0.48 -2.51 -5.07
CA THR A 93 1.30 -1.64 -5.94
C THR A 93 1.46 -0.23 -5.36
N ASP A 94 0.43 0.38 -4.78
CA ASP A 94 0.50 1.74 -4.20
C ASP A 94 1.49 1.84 -3.01
N ARG A 95 1.37 0.92 -2.05
CA ARG A 95 2.11 0.93 -0.78
C ARG A 95 3.63 1.11 -0.95
N PRO A 96 4.33 0.33 -1.80
CA PRO A 96 5.76 0.45 -1.97
C PRO A 96 6.19 1.62 -2.87
N LEU A 97 5.32 2.12 -3.76
CA LEU A 97 5.65 3.25 -4.63
C LEU A 97 5.56 4.59 -3.88
N ARG A 98 4.51 4.76 -3.06
CA ARG A 98 4.20 5.99 -2.34
C ARG A 98 5.38 6.60 -1.56
N PRO A 99 6.17 5.86 -0.76
CA PRO A 99 7.28 6.44 0.01
C PRO A 99 8.49 6.85 -0.85
N LEU A 100 8.53 6.47 -2.12
CA LEU A 100 9.65 6.76 -3.03
C LEU A 100 9.47 8.06 -3.82
N PHE A 101 8.33 8.73 -3.67
CA PHE A 101 8.15 10.10 -4.15
C PHE A 101 8.82 11.09 -3.18
N PRO A 102 9.39 12.20 -3.67
CA PRO A 102 9.97 13.22 -2.81
C PRO A 102 8.96 13.79 -1.80
N GLN A 103 9.41 14.11 -0.59
CA GLN A 103 8.58 14.85 0.35
C GLN A 103 8.19 16.22 -0.24
N GLY A 104 6.94 16.62 -0.07
CA GLY A 104 6.39 17.85 -0.67
C GLY A 104 5.97 17.69 -2.14
N TYR A 105 6.02 16.49 -2.71
CA TYR A 105 5.55 16.22 -4.06
C TYR A 105 4.02 16.04 -4.08
N PHE A 106 3.28 17.10 -4.41
CA PHE A 106 1.79 17.12 -4.37
C PHE A 106 1.12 17.18 -5.74
N TYR A 107 1.81 16.69 -6.77
CA TYR A 107 1.27 16.62 -8.11
C TYR A 107 0.36 15.39 -8.26
N ASP A 108 -0.84 15.59 -8.80
CA ASP A 108 -1.80 14.52 -9.13
C ASP A 108 -1.14 13.47 -10.02
N THR A 109 -0.95 12.27 -9.47
CA THR A 109 -0.16 11.22 -10.09
C THR A 109 -1.00 9.96 -10.17
N GLN A 110 -1.15 9.44 -11.37
CA GLN A 110 -1.93 8.25 -11.65
C GLN A 110 -1.06 7.16 -12.26
N VAL A 111 -1.15 5.96 -11.68
CA VAL A 111 -0.57 4.75 -12.24
C VAL A 111 -1.68 3.76 -12.54
N ILE A 112 -1.82 3.38 -13.80
CA ILE A 112 -2.84 2.43 -14.24
C ILE A 112 -2.16 1.20 -14.80
N SER A 113 -2.55 0.03 -14.30
CA SER A 113 -2.16 -1.27 -14.82
C SER A 113 -3.36 -2.02 -15.35
N ILE A 114 -3.22 -2.66 -16.51
CA ILE A 114 -4.30 -3.39 -17.19
C ILE A 114 -3.77 -4.77 -17.61
N LEU A 115 -4.47 -5.82 -17.20
CA LEU A 115 -4.27 -7.17 -17.72
C LEU A 115 -4.70 -7.23 -19.18
N LEU A 116 -3.76 -7.50 -20.09
CA LEU A 116 -3.99 -7.58 -21.53
C LEU A 116 -4.17 -9.02 -22.03
N SER A 117 -3.46 -9.97 -21.41
CA SER A 117 -3.50 -11.39 -21.73
C SER A 117 -3.24 -12.19 -20.45
N ALA A 118 -3.90 -13.34 -20.29
CA ALA A 118 -3.74 -14.22 -19.16
C ALA A 118 -3.62 -15.68 -19.62
N ASP A 119 -2.56 -16.36 -19.20
CA ASP A 119 -2.35 -17.79 -19.45
C ASP A 119 -3.04 -18.71 -18.43
N GLY A 120 -3.56 -18.13 -17.34
CA GLY A 120 -4.25 -18.86 -16.27
C GLY A 120 -3.34 -19.51 -15.24
N GLU A 121 -2.02 -19.44 -15.42
CA GLU A 121 -1.02 -20.05 -14.52
C GLU A 121 -0.16 -18.99 -13.81
N ASN A 122 0.23 -17.92 -14.52
CA ASN A 122 1.05 -16.85 -13.98
C ASN A 122 0.17 -15.71 -13.43
N ASP A 123 0.26 -15.44 -12.12
CA ASP A 123 -0.51 -14.38 -11.49
C ASP A 123 -0.03 -12.98 -11.96
N PRO A 124 -0.93 -12.12 -12.48
CA PRO A 124 -0.53 -10.82 -13.04
C PRO A 124 -0.17 -9.74 -12.01
N ASP A 125 -0.38 -9.96 -10.72
CA ASP A 125 -0.11 -8.96 -9.67
C ASP A 125 1.37 -8.55 -9.59
N ILE A 126 2.29 -9.51 -9.60
CA ILE A 126 3.73 -9.25 -9.61
C ILE A 126 4.15 -8.49 -10.89
N LEU A 127 3.52 -8.79 -12.03
CA LEU A 127 3.79 -8.06 -13.28
C LEU A 127 3.26 -6.63 -13.21
N SER A 128 2.10 -6.41 -12.59
CA SER A 128 1.55 -5.06 -12.36
C SER A 128 2.47 -4.22 -11.47
N MET A 129 2.97 -4.78 -10.38
CA MET A 129 3.84 -4.07 -9.44
C MET A 129 5.18 -3.66 -10.09
N ASN A 130 5.84 -4.61 -10.76
CA ASN A 130 7.08 -4.33 -11.48
C ASN A 130 6.83 -3.41 -12.69
N GLY A 131 5.70 -3.54 -13.37
CA GLY A 131 5.33 -2.69 -14.50
C GLY A 131 5.09 -1.23 -14.07
N ALA A 132 4.38 -1.02 -12.97
CA ALA A 132 4.17 0.30 -12.39
C ALA A 132 5.50 0.99 -12.02
N SER A 133 6.40 0.24 -11.36
CA SER A 133 7.75 0.71 -11.06
C SER A 133 8.55 1.04 -12.31
N ALA A 134 8.52 0.16 -13.32
CA ALA A 134 9.25 0.37 -14.57
C ALA A 134 8.71 1.59 -15.33
N ALA A 135 7.38 1.78 -15.39
CA ALA A 135 6.74 2.93 -16.02
C ALA A 135 7.17 4.25 -15.36
N LEU A 136 7.17 4.32 -14.02
CA LEU A 136 7.70 5.48 -13.29
C LEU A 136 9.20 5.68 -13.53
N THR A 137 9.97 4.60 -13.61
CA THR A 137 11.41 4.64 -13.80
C THR A 137 11.79 5.18 -15.19
N VAL A 138 11.10 4.78 -16.26
CA VAL A 138 11.35 5.30 -17.63
C VAL A 138 10.72 6.67 -17.88
N SER A 139 9.77 7.11 -17.04
CA SER A 139 9.15 8.43 -17.13
C SER A 139 10.08 9.57 -16.72
N ASP A 140 9.64 10.82 -16.92
CA ASP A 140 10.27 12.02 -16.38
C ASP A 140 9.83 12.34 -14.94
N ILE A 141 8.91 11.57 -14.34
CA ILE A 141 8.36 11.83 -13.00
C ILE A 141 9.43 11.62 -11.91
N PRO A 142 9.59 12.56 -10.94
CA PRO A 142 10.51 12.38 -9.81
C PRO A 142 10.15 11.15 -8.96
N PHE A 143 11.01 10.14 -8.98
CA PHE A 143 10.78 8.86 -8.30
C PHE A 143 12.12 8.22 -7.91
N LYS A 144 12.25 7.82 -6.64
CA LYS A 144 13.49 7.25 -6.05
C LYS A 144 13.57 5.72 -6.11
N GLY A 145 12.78 5.08 -6.97
CA GLY A 145 12.90 3.65 -7.25
C GLY A 145 14.08 3.30 -8.19
N PRO A 146 14.04 2.17 -8.91
CA PRO A 146 12.91 1.23 -9.00
C PRO A 146 12.74 0.35 -7.75
N ILE A 147 11.56 -0.24 -7.63
CA ILE A 147 11.29 -1.38 -6.73
C ILE A 147 11.35 -2.69 -7.51
N GLY A 148 11.70 -3.78 -6.82
CA GLY A 148 11.53 -5.14 -7.31
C GLY A 148 10.45 -5.84 -6.50
N ALA A 149 9.49 -6.46 -7.17
CA ALA A 149 8.44 -7.25 -6.56
C ALA A 149 8.53 -8.72 -7.01
N VAL A 150 8.41 -9.65 -6.07
CA VAL A 150 8.40 -11.10 -6.32
C VAL A 150 7.44 -11.79 -5.36
N ARG A 151 6.86 -12.92 -5.78
CA ARG A 151 6.12 -13.83 -4.90
C ARG A 151 6.99 -15.03 -4.58
N ILE A 152 7.08 -15.43 -3.32
CA ILE A 152 7.77 -16.66 -2.88
C ILE A 152 6.73 -17.65 -2.39
N GLY A 153 6.79 -18.86 -2.92
CA GLY A 153 6.15 -20.04 -2.34
C GLY A 153 7.17 -20.97 -1.73
N ARG A 154 6.70 -21.95 -0.96
CA ARG A 154 7.50 -23.07 -0.48
C ARG A 154 6.78 -24.37 -0.82
N VAL A 155 7.22 -25.01 -1.89
CA VAL A 155 6.60 -26.22 -2.45
C VAL A 155 7.49 -27.41 -2.12
N ASN A 156 6.93 -28.45 -1.50
CA ASN A 156 7.69 -29.62 -1.04
C ASN A 156 8.91 -29.26 -0.17
N GLY A 157 8.82 -28.18 0.61
CA GLY A 157 9.89 -27.70 1.49
C GLY A 157 10.94 -26.79 0.82
N GLU A 158 10.86 -26.58 -0.50
CA GLU A 158 11.81 -25.74 -1.25
C GLU A 158 11.19 -24.40 -1.65
N PHE A 159 11.97 -23.31 -1.55
CA PHE A 159 11.50 -21.99 -1.96
C PHE A 159 11.45 -21.88 -3.48
N VAL A 160 10.31 -21.41 -4.00
CA VAL A 160 10.06 -21.18 -5.42
C VAL A 160 9.74 -19.70 -5.62
N ALA A 161 10.46 -19.05 -6.53
CA ALA A 161 10.19 -17.67 -6.91
C ALA A 161 9.17 -17.61 -8.05
N ASN A 162 8.19 -16.73 -7.89
CA ASN A 162 6.99 -16.57 -8.72
C ASN A 162 6.35 -17.92 -9.08
N PRO A 163 5.92 -18.70 -8.06
CA PRO A 163 5.23 -19.97 -8.29
C PRO A 163 3.95 -19.74 -9.09
N THR A 164 3.60 -20.69 -9.94
CA THR A 164 2.33 -20.68 -10.68
C THR A 164 1.14 -20.83 -9.72
N HIS A 165 -0.08 -20.55 -10.19
CA HIS A 165 -1.29 -20.86 -9.44
C HIS A 165 -1.35 -22.34 -9.03
N THR A 166 -0.91 -23.24 -9.91
CA THR A 166 -0.83 -24.68 -9.64
C THR A 166 0.17 -25.00 -8.53
N ASP A 167 1.38 -24.42 -8.58
CA ASP A 167 2.41 -24.61 -7.55
C ASP A 167 1.93 -24.11 -6.17
N ARG A 168 1.22 -22.98 -6.15
CA ARG A 168 0.69 -22.37 -4.90
C ARG A 168 -0.30 -23.26 -4.17
N LEU A 169 -1.01 -24.16 -4.86
CA LEU A 169 -1.90 -25.14 -4.21
C LEU A 169 -1.15 -26.13 -3.33
N GLN A 170 0.15 -26.34 -3.58
CA GLN A 170 1.03 -27.23 -2.81
C GLN A 170 1.99 -26.45 -1.89
N SER A 171 1.80 -25.13 -1.80
CA SER A 171 2.69 -24.25 -1.07
C SER A 171 2.16 -23.98 0.35
N ASP A 172 3.05 -24.06 1.34
CA ASP A 172 2.73 -23.66 2.72
C ASP A 172 3.13 -22.22 3.06
N LEU A 173 3.62 -21.49 2.05
CA LEU A 173 3.97 -20.07 2.09
C LEU A 173 3.43 -19.37 0.84
N ASP A 174 2.87 -18.19 0.98
CA ASP A 174 2.57 -17.27 -0.12
C ASP A 174 3.00 -15.88 0.31
N LEU A 175 4.20 -15.48 -0.08
CA LEU A 175 4.85 -14.25 0.37
C LEU A 175 5.13 -13.35 -0.83
N ILE A 176 4.41 -12.23 -0.93
CA ILE A 176 4.78 -11.12 -1.80
C ILE A 176 5.81 -10.26 -1.06
N TYR A 177 6.97 -10.13 -1.68
CA TYR A 177 8.07 -9.31 -1.22
C TYR A 177 8.28 -8.13 -2.16
N VAL A 178 8.47 -6.94 -1.60
CA VAL A 178 8.84 -5.74 -2.35
C VAL A 178 9.97 -4.99 -1.66
N GLY A 179 11.02 -4.67 -2.41
CA GLY A 179 12.15 -3.90 -1.90
C GLY A 179 12.77 -2.97 -2.92
N THR A 180 13.63 -2.09 -2.43
CA THR A 180 14.66 -1.42 -3.23
C THR A 180 15.85 -2.35 -3.40
N GLU A 181 16.93 -1.84 -3.99
CA GLU A 181 18.19 -2.56 -4.10
C GLU A 181 18.76 -2.97 -2.73
N ASN A 182 18.49 -2.18 -1.68
CA ASN A 182 19.12 -2.38 -0.37
C ASN A 182 18.12 -2.74 0.73
N ASP A 183 16.87 -2.31 0.62
CA ASP A 183 15.93 -2.33 1.74
C ASP A 183 14.60 -3.01 1.37
N VAL A 184 14.01 -3.68 2.35
CA VAL A 184 12.61 -4.11 2.30
C VAL A 184 11.70 -2.88 2.41
N ILE A 185 10.70 -2.77 1.54
CA ILE A 185 9.67 -1.72 1.66
C ILE A 185 8.35 -2.32 2.13
N MET A 186 7.94 -3.45 1.56
CA MET A 186 6.64 -4.05 1.83
C MET A 186 6.72 -5.56 1.74
N ILE A 187 6.05 -6.22 2.67
CA ILE A 187 5.75 -7.64 2.65
C ILE A 187 4.25 -7.81 2.84
N GLU A 188 3.67 -8.76 2.12
CA GLU A 188 2.28 -9.19 2.24
C GLU A 188 2.25 -10.69 2.00
N GLY A 189 1.49 -11.46 2.78
CA GLY A 189 1.42 -12.89 2.55
C GLY A 189 0.72 -13.68 3.63
N ALA A 190 0.63 -14.99 3.40
CA ALA A 190 0.11 -15.98 4.34
C ALA A 190 1.07 -17.17 4.42
N ALA A 191 1.05 -17.86 5.56
CA ALA A 191 1.84 -19.05 5.77
C ALA A 191 1.14 -20.00 6.74
N ASN A 192 1.35 -21.30 6.58
CA ASN A 192 0.84 -22.33 7.49
C ASN A 192 1.84 -22.55 8.63
N GLU A 193 1.78 -21.67 9.65
CA GLU A 193 2.58 -21.78 10.87
C GLU A 193 4.10 -21.93 10.61
N LEU A 194 4.63 -21.20 9.63
CA LEU A 194 6.04 -21.27 9.25
C LEU A 194 6.96 -20.73 10.36
N PRO A 195 8.02 -21.46 10.77
CA PRO A 195 8.97 -20.98 11.78
C PRO A 195 9.66 -19.68 11.36
N GLU A 196 9.96 -18.80 12.31
CA GLU A 196 10.54 -17.48 12.05
C GLU A 196 11.87 -17.57 11.30
N ALA A 197 12.71 -18.56 11.63
CA ALA A 197 13.99 -18.78 10.96
C ALA A 197 13.82 -19.14 9.48
N GLU A 198 12.79 -19.90 9.12
CA GLU A 198 12.48 -20.23 7.72
C GLU A 198 11.87 -19.03 6.99
N PHE A 199 11.03 -18.24 7.68
CA PHE A 199 10.49 -17.00 7.13
C PHE A 199 11.61 -15.98 6.79
N LEU A 200 12.62 -15.85 7.65
CA LEU A 200 13.79 -15.00 7.38
C LEU A 200 14.56 -15.45 6.13
N LYS A 201 14.78 -16.77 5.96
CA LYS A 201 15.40 -17.32 4.74
C LYS A 201 14.57 -17.02 3.49
N ALA A 202 13.24 -17.08 3.60
CA ALA A 202 12.34 -16.72 2.50
C ALA A 202 12.49 -15.24 2.09
N LEU A 203 12.67 -14.33 3.05
CA LEU A 203 12.92 -12.91 2.77
C LEU A 203 14.26 -12.67 2.05
N GLU A 204 15.31 -13.36 2.46
CA GLU A 204 16.63 -13.29 1.80
C GLU A 204 16.56 -13.82 0.37
N PHE A 205 15.92 -14.98 0.18
CA PHE A 205 15.66 -15.57 -1.13
C PHE A 205 14.86 -14.62 -2.03
N ALA A 206 13.81 -13.99 -1.49
CA ALA A 206 13.01 -13.00 -2.19
C ALA A 206 13.82 -11.77 -2.61
N HIS A 207 14.68 -11.26 -1.73
CA HIS A 207 15.47 -10.07 -1.99
C HIS A 207 16.41 -10.24 -3.19
N GLY A 208 17.03 -11.41 -3.32
CA GLY A 208 17.88 -11.75 -4.47
C GLY A 208 17.12 -11.65 -5.80
N HIS A 209 15.93 -12.23 -5.87
CA HIS A 209 15.10 -12.17 -7.08
C HIS A 209 14.50 -10.77 -7.33
N ALA A 210 14.15 -10.02 -6.29
CA ALA A 210 13.71 -8.63 -6.42
C ALA A 210 14.80 -7.75 -7.06
N ARG A 211 16.08 -7.97 -6.70
CA ARG A 211 17.22 -7.26 -7.31
C ARG A 211 17.37 -7.54 -8.81
N GLU A 212 17.06 -8.74 -9.29
CA GLU A 212 17.06 -9.02 -10.73
C GLU A 212 16.00 -8.21 -11.49
N MET A 213 14.82 -8.02 -10.90
CA MET A 213 13.79 -7.14 -11.47
C MET A 213 14.24 -5.67 -11.49
N ILE A 214 14.89 -5.20 -10.43
CA ILE A 214 15.47 -3.85 -10.34
C ILE A 214 16.55 -3.66 -11.42
N ARG A 215 17.44 -4.65 -11.59
CA ARG A 215 18.49 -4.63 -12.62
C ARG A 215 17.90 -4.44 -14.01
N ALA A 216 16.88 -5.24 -14.37
CA ALA A 216 16.23 -5.12 -15.68
C ALA A 216 15.56 -3.75 -15.87
N GLN A 217 14.86 -3.22 -14.85
CA GLN A 217 14.25 -1.89 -14.91
C GLN A 217 15.30 -0.78 -15.13
N LYS A 218 16.44 -0.83 -14.42
CA LYS A 218 17.56 0.09 -14.60
C LYS A 218 18.15 -0.03 -16.01
N GLU A 219 18.31 -1.25 -16.53
CA GLU A 219 18.80 -1.49 -17.90
C GLU A 219 17.86 -0.87 -18.95
N LEU A 220 16.54 -1.00 -18.78
CA LEU A 220 15.57 -0.39 -19.68
C LEU A 220 15.63 1.14 -19.60
N ALA A 221 15.70 1.70 -18.39
CA ALA A 221 15.80 3.13 -18.18
C ALA A 221 17.10 3.72 -18.75
N ALA A 222 18.22 3.00 -18.71
CA ALA A 222 19.45 3.42 -19.37
C ALA A 222 19.32 3.53 -20.90
N LYS A 223 18.44 2.73 -21.51
CA LYS A 223 18.18 2.73 -22.96
C LYS A 223 17.19 3.80 -23.40
N VAL A 224 16.17 4.10 -22.58
CA VAL A 224 15.00 4.91 -23.01
C VAL A 224 14.47 5.91 -21.98
N GLY A 225 15.05 5.93 -20.78
CA GLY A 225 14.55 6.74 -19.68
C GLY A 225 14.61 8.23 -19.99
N LYS A 226 13.54 8.94 -19.67
CA LYS A 226 13.51 10.40 -19.77
C LYS A 226 14.29 11.02 -18.60
N PRO A 227 14.98 12.17 -18.80
CA PRO A 227 15.49 12.96 -17.69
C PRO A 227 14.37 13.28 -16.70
N LYS A 228 14.65 13.16 -15.40
CA LYS A 228 13.66 13.51 -14.37
C LYS A 228 13.39 15.01 -14.40
N ARG A 229 12.13 15.39 -14.50
CA ARG A 229 11.71 16.79 -14.53
C ARG A 229 11.86 17.42 -13.15
N GLU A 230 12.35 18.64 -13.12
CA GLU A 230 12.40 19.42 -11.88
C GLU A 230 11.02 19.96 -11.56
N MET A 231 10.57 19.71 -10.33
CA MET A 231 9.25 20.12 -9.85
C MET A 231 9.41 20.81 -8.50
N PRO A 232 8.90 22.03 -8.32
CA PRO A 232 8.84 22.68 -7.02
C PRO A 232 8.16 21.79 -5.98
N LEU A 233 8.87 21.49 -4.90
CA LEU A 233 8.34 20.73 -3.78
C LEU A 233 7.72 21.69 -2.77
N LEU A 234 6.50 21.41 -2.33
CA LEU A 234 5.83 22.18 -1.28
C LEU A 234 6.40 21.75 0.07
N ASN A 235 7.31 22.57 0.59
CA ASN A 235 7.94 22.39 1.89
C ASN A 235 7.68 23.59 2.79
N VAL A 236 7.63 23.35 4.09
CA VAL A 236 7.53 24.41 5.10
C VAL A 236 8.88 25.13 5.22
N LYS A 237 8.82 26.46 5.27
CA LYS A 237 10.01 27.30 5.52
C LYS A 237 10.63 26.97 6.89
N PRO A 238 11.96 26.82 7.02
CA PRO A 238 12.62 26.48 8.28
C PRO A 238 12.27 27.40 9.46
N GLU A 239 12.05 28.68 9.20
CA GLU A 239 11.71 29.70 10.20
C GLU A 239 10.36 29.40 10.89
N LEU A 240 9.41 28.83 10.14
CA LEU A 240 8.11 28.43 10.68
C LEU A 240 8.22 27.19 11.56
N LEU A 241 9.10 26.25 11.20
CA LEU A 241 9.40 25.08 12.02
C LEU A 241 10.01 25.48 13.37
N GLU A 242 10.90 26.47 13.35
CA GLU A 242 11.56 26.99 14.55
C GLU A 242 10.55 27.67 15.49
N ILE A 243 9.63 28.49 14.96
CA ILE A 243 8.54 29.08 15.76
C ILE A 243 7.71 27.99 16.43
N ALA A 244 7.29 26.97 15.68
CA ALA A 244 6.51 25.88 16.24
C ALA A 244 7.27 25.17 17.38
N TYR A 245 8.58 24.94 17.20
CA TYR A 245 9.42 24.32 18.23
C TYR A 245 9.58 25.22 19.47
N GLN A 246 9.76 26.53 19.31
CA GLN A 246 9.86 27.46 20.44
C GLN A 246 8.59 27.52 21.28
N VAL A 247 7.42 27.40 20.65
CA VAL A 247 6.12 27.50 21.33
C VAL A 247 5.70 26.19 21.98
N ALA A 248 5.86 25.07 21.27
CA ALA A 248 5.32 23.79 21.68
C ALA A 248 6.38 22.74 22.05
N GLY A 249 7.67 22.92 21.72
CA GLY A 249 8.72 21.91 21.82
C GLY A 249 8.83 21.24 23.20
N ASP A 250 8.91 22.02 24.27
CA ASP A 250 9.04 21.48 25.64
C ASP A 250 7.70 21.00 26.23
N ARG A 251 6.57 21.41 25.64
CA ARG A 251 5.21 21.17 26.15
C ARG A 251 4.49 20.03 25.42
N ILE A 252 4.89 19.74 24.18
CA ILE A 252 4.22 18.79 23.31
C ILE A 252 4.25 17.37 23.91
N GLU A 253 5.31 17.00 24.61
CA GLU A 253 5.41 15.69 25.24
C GLU A 253 4.35 15.52 26.35
N GLY A 254 4.14 16.54 27.18
CA GLY A 254 3.09 16.55 28.20
C GLY A 254 1.70 16.41 27.58
N ALA A 255 1.45 17.10 26.46
CA ALA A 255 0.19 16.96 25.73
C ALA A 255 0.02 15.55 25.12
N LEU A 256 1.08 15.00 24.51
CA LEU A 256 1.07 13.67 23.89
C LEU A 256 0.92 12.53 24.91
N TYR A 257 1.38 12.70 26.15
CA TYR A 257 1.25 11.73 27.24
C TYR A 257 -0.04 11.85 28.05
N THR A 258 -0.91 12.80 27.68
CA THR A 258 -2.22 12.91 28.31
C THR A 258 -3.00 11.59 28.14
N GLN A 259 -3.51 11.06 29.24
CA GLN A 259 -4.22 9.78 29.26
C GLN A 259 -5.60 9.91 28.60
N GLY A 260 -5.94 8.92 27.76
CA GLY A 260 -7.18 8.88 26.98
C GLY A 260 -7.14 9.70 25.69
N LYS A 261 -7.58 9.09 24.58
CA LYS A 261 -7.57 9.69 23.23
C LYS A 261 -8.19 11.09 23.17
N VAL A 262 -9.35 11.29 23.80
CA VAL A 262 -10.11 12.55 23.75
C VAL A 262 -9.38 13.68 24.48
N ALA A 263 -8.91 13.43 25.70
CA ALA A 263 -8.17 14.41 26.49
C ALA A 263 -6.84 14.77 25.80
N ARG A 264 -6.12 13.77 25.28
CA ARG A 264 -4.91 13.98 24.47
C ARG A 264 -5.18 14.84 23.25
N SER A 265 -6.22 14.53 22.48
CA SER A 265 -6.58 15.30 21.29
C SER A 265 -6.87 16.77 21.63
N LYS A 266 -7.57 17.04 22.74
CA LYS A 266 -7.83 18.41 23.22
C LYS A 266 -6.55 19.14 23.62
N ALA A 267 -5.65 18.48 24.35
CA ALA A 267 -4.37 19.07 24.78
C ALA A 267 -3.46 19.40 23.59
N VAL A 268 -3.35 18.48 22.63
CA VAL A 268 -2.58 18.68 21.40
C VAL A 268 -3.19 19.79 20.55
N HIS A 269 -4.52 19.85 20.44
CA HIS A 269 -5.20 20.91 19.69
C HIS A 269 -4.97 22.30 20.31
N ALA A 270 -5.01 22.42 21.64
CA ALA A 270 -4.72 23.70 22.31
C ALA A 270 -3.30 24.20 21.98
N LEU A 271 -2.29 23.32 22.01
CA LEU A 271 -0.93 23.68 21.61
C LEU A 271 -0.83 24.06 20.13
N ARG A 272 -1.60 23.40 19.26
CA ARG A 272 -1.65 23.74 17.83
C ARG A 272 -2.19 25.16 17.61
N GLU A 273 -3.23 25.55 18.35
CA GLU A 273 -3.78 26.91 18.26
C GLU A 273 -2.80 27.98 18.76
N GLU A 274 -2.01 27.68 19.81
CA GLU A 274 -0.94 28.58 20.26
C GLU A 274 0.17 28.73 19.21
N VAL A 275 0.60 27.62 18.59
CA VAL A 275 1.56 27.65 17.48
C VAL A 275 1.01 28.45 16.30
N LYS A 276 -0.26 28.23 15.93
CA LYS A 276 -0.95 28.99 14.89
C LYS A 276 -0.92 30.49 15.18
N ALA A 277 -1.29 30.90 16.39
CA ALA A 277 -1.29 32.31 16.78
C ALA A 277 0.10 32.94 16.71
N ALA A 278 1.14 32.26 17.22
CA ALA A 278 2.51 32.75 17.19
C ALA A 278 3.09 32.83 15.76
N MET A 279 2.76 31.87 14.90
CA MET A 279 3.14 31.89 13.50
C MET A 279 2.50 33.07 12.76
N LEU A 280 1.17 33.24 12.88
CA LEU A 280 0.45 34.33 12.22
C LEU A 280 0.85 35.72 12.74
N GLN A 281 1.34 35.83 13.97
CA GLN A 281 1.88 37.08 14.51
C GLN A 281 3.16 37.52 13.79
N LYS A 282 4.06 36.57 13.46
CA LYS A 282 5.34 36.86 12.79
C LYS A 282 5.26 36.79 11.27
N TYR A 283 4.40 35.92 10.75
CA TYR A 283 4.19 35.62 9.33
C TYR A 283 2.69 35.57 9.04
N PRO A 284 2.02 36.72 8.87
CA PRO A 284 0.58 36.79 8.59
C PRO A 284 0.15 36.05 7.31
N GLU A 285 1.09 35.79 6.39
CA GLU A 285 0.87 35.07 5.15
C GLU A 285 0.99 33.54 5.27
N ALA A 286 1.33 33.01 6.45
CA ALA A 286 1.42 31.57 6.66
C ALA A 286 0.04 30.91 6.49
N ASP A 287 -0.06 29.96 5.57
CA ASP A 287 -1.29 29.21 5.31
C ASP A 287 -1.49 28.05 6.32
N ASP A 288 -2.70 27.50 6.34
CA ASP A 288 -3.05 26.39 7.24
C ASP A 288 -2.19 25.14 6.98
N PHE A 289 -1.71 24.94 5.74
CA PHE A 289 -0.79 23.86 5.40
C PHE A 289 0.55 24.01 6.13
N ALA A 290 1.19 25.18 6.02
CA ALA A 290 2.45 25.48 6.68
C ALA A 290 2.35 25.36 8.20
N ILE A 291 1.24 25.85 8.79
CA ILE A 291 0.96 25.73 10.23
C ILE A 291 0.82 24.25 10.63
N SER A 292 0.04 23.47 9.88
CA SER A 292 -0.16 22.05 10.18
C SER A 292 1.15 21.28 10.12
N GLN A 293 1.92 21.46 9.06
CA GLN A 293 3.18 20.75 8.85
C GLN A 293 4.26 21.17 9.87
N ALA A 294 4.31 22.44 10.26
CA ALA A 294 5.22 22.90 11.33
C ALA A 294 4.87 22.26 12.68
N PHE A 295 3.59 22.15 13.00
CA PHE A 295 3.16 21.47 14.22
C PHE A 295 3.43 19.96 14.17
N ASP A 296 3.19 19.31 13.03
CA ASP A 296 3.49 17.88 12.82
C ASP A 296 5.00 17.59 12.95
N TYR A 297 5.85 18.51 12.50
CA TYR A 297 7.30 18.42 12.69
C TYR A 297 7.67 18.35 14.18
N VAL A 298 7.09 19.22 15.01
CA VAL A 298 7.33 19.24 16.46
C VAL A 298 6.85 17.94 17.11
N GLN A 299 5.64 17.48 16.77
CA GLN A 299 5.11 16.20 17.25
C GLN A 299 6.02 15.03 16.89
N LYS A 300 6.48 14.97 15.63
CA LYS A 300 7.36 13.90 15.14
C LYS A 300 8.71 13.89 15.89
N LYS A 301 9.28 15.07 16.14
CA LYS A 301 10.54 15.20 16.90
C LYS A 301 10.37 14.71 18.34
N ALA A 302 9.32 15.15 19.03
CA ALA A 302 9.02 14.72 20.39
C ALA A 302 8.76 13.21 20.48
N PHE A 303 8.02 12.64 19.52
CA PHE A 303 7.76 11.21 19.47
C PHE A 303 9.07 10.41 19.33
N ARG A 304 9.98 10.86 18.47
CA ARG A 304 11.28 10.19 18.27
C ARG A 304 12.15 10.24 19.54
N VAL A 305 12.21 11.37 20.24
CA VAL A 305 12.96 11.51 21.50
C VAL A 305 12.38 10.59 22.58
N SER A 306 11.06 10.62 22.76
CA SER A 306 10.35 9.77 23.73
C SER A 306 10.64 8.28 23.54
N VAL A 307 10.57 7.83 22.30
CA VAL A 307 10.84 6.44 21.95
C VAL A 307 12.35 6.17 22.09
N LEU A 308 13.19 6.80 21.27
CA LEU A 308 14.59 6.42 21.16
C LEU A 308 15.39 6.66 22.45
N GLU A 309 15.15 7.77 23.15
CA GLU A 309 15.94 8.16 24.31
C GLU A 309 15.29 7.72 25.63
N LYS A 310 13.98 7.97 25.79
CA LYS A 310 13.28 7.69 27.05
C LYS A 310 12.75 6.27 27.15
N GLN A 311 12.81 5.52 26.05
CA GLN A 311 12.38 4.13 25.98
C GLN A 311 10.91 3.92 26.43
N LYS A 312 10.07 4.94 26.20
CA LYS A 312 8.66 4.97 26.61
C LYS A 312 7.77 5.27 25.42
N ARG A 313 6.58 4.67 25.44
CA ARG A 313 5.51 4.94 24.48
C ARG A 313 4.61 6.06 24.99
N MET A 314 3.83 6.65 24.09
CA MET A 314 2.95 7.79 24.38
C MET A 314 1.89 7.52 25.45
N ASP A 315 1.50 6.27 25.65
CA ASP A 315 0.55 5.86 26.69
C ASP A 315 1.23 5.37 27.98
N GLY A 316 2.55 5.59 28.10
CA GLY A 316 3.36 5.27 29.28
C GLY A 316 3.94 3.85 29.30
N ARG A 317 3.57 3.00 28.33
CA ARG A 317 4.04 1.61 28.23
C ARG A 317 5.49 1.49 27.78
N GLY A 318 6.15 0.40 28.17
CA GLY A 318 7.40 -0.05 27.57
C GLY A 318 7.19 -0.70 26.20
N TYR A 319 8.29 -1.11 25.54
CA TYR A 319 8.24 -1.69 24.19
C TYR A 319 7.58 -3.06 24.11
N GLN A 320 7.76 -3.86 25.15
CA GLN A 320 7.25 -5.23 25.21
C GLN A 320 5.82 -5.29 25.78
N ASP A 321 5.34 -4.17 26.36
CA ASP A 321 4.06 -4.15 27.05
C ASP A 321 2.89 -4.09 26.07
N LEU A 322 1.95 -5.02 26.24
CA LEU A 322 0.66 -4.99 25.57
C LEU A 322 -0.32 -4.05 26.30
N ARG A 323 -1.31 -3.54 25.57
CA ARG A 323 -2.48 -2.88 26.19
C ARG A 323 -3.33 -3.94 26.86
N GLN A 324 -4.12 -3.55 27.87
CA GLN A 324 -5.11 -4.42 28.51
C GLN A 324 -6.02 -5.07 27.45
N ILE A 325 -6.26 -6.37 27.62
CA ILE A 325 -7.12 -7.18 26.75
C ILE A 325 -8.36 -7.61 27.52
N SER A 326 -9.52 -7.52 26.88
CA SER A 326 -10.75 -8.18 27.33
C SER A 326 -11.42 -8.88 26.15
N CYS A 327 -12.05 -10.01 26.46
CA CYS A 327 -12.70 -10.87 25.48
C CYS A 327 -14.06 -11.32 26.02
N GLU A 328 -15.08 -11.23 25.18
CA GLU A 328 -16.42 -11.76 25.45
C GLU A 328 -16.90 -12.56 24.25
N VAL A 329 -17.63 -13.65 24.48
CA VAL A 329 -18.20 -14.52 23.44
C VAL A 329 -19.69 -14.73 23.68
N GLY A 330 -20.44 -14.99 22.61
CA GLY A 330 -21.90 -15.20 22.71
C GLY A 330 -22.69 -13.93 23.04
N VAL A 331 -22.16 -12.76 22.68
CA VAL A 331 -22.74 -11.44 22.98
C VAL A 331 -24.01 -11.13 22.18
N LEU A 332 -24.23 -11.78 21.04
CA LEU A 332 -25.40 -11.58 20.17
C LEU A 332 -26.29 -12.84 20.18
N PRO A 333 -27.59 -12.73 20.51
CA PRO A 333 -28.45 -13.88 20.74
C PRO A 333 -28.88 -14.65 19.46
N ARG A 334 -28.69 -14.07 18.27
CA ARG A 334 -29.15 -14.65 16.99
C ARG A 334 -28.03 -15.03 16.03
N ALA A 335 -26.82 -14.52 16.24
CA ALA A 335 -25.69 -14.89 15.40
C ALA A 335 -25.28 -16.35 15.71
N HIS A 336 -24.81 -17.09 14.69
CA HIS A 336 -24.29 -18.45 14.94
C HIS A 336 -23.06 -18.40 15.87
N GLY A 337 -22.21 -17.38 15.71
CA GLY A 337 -21.17 -17.04 16.67
C GLY A 337 -20.98 -15.53 16.78
N SER A 338 -20.56 -15.05 17.94
CA SER A 338 -20.24 -13.63 18.14
C SER A 338 -19.17 -13.47 19.22
N ALA A 339 -18.32 -12.46 19.06
CA ALA A 339 -17.30 -12.11 20.04
C ALA A 339 -17.00 -10.61 20.05
N ILE A 340 -16.73 -10.06 21.23
CA ILE A 340 -16.11 -8.75 21.39
C ILE A 340 -14.67 -8.98 21.83
N PHE A 341 -13.75 -8.45 21.05
CA PHE A 341 -12.33 -8.39 21.41
C PHE A 341 -11.94 -6.93 21.60
N GLN A 342 -11.36 -6.62 22.75
CA GLN A 342 -10.86 -5.28 23.04
C GLN A 342 -9.40 -5.34 23.47
N ARG A 343 -8.58 -4.48 22.89
CA ARG A 343 -7.18 -4.26 23.24
C ARG A 343 -6.93 -2.76 23.43
N GLY A 344 -7.04 -2.31 24.68
CA GLY A 344 -7.05 -0.89 25.06
C GLY A 344 -8.19 -0.14 24.40
N GLU A 345 -7.88 0.94 23.67
CA GLU A 345 -8.88 1.76 22.96
C GLU A 345 -9.32 1.17 21.60
N THR A 346 -8.83 -0.01 21.22
CA THR A 346 -9.23 -0.70 19.97
C THR A 346 -10.19 -1.83 20.30
N GLN A 347 -11.38 -1.82 19.73
CA GLN A 347 -12.40 -2.85 19.92
C GLN A 347 -12.89 -3.37 18.56
N ALA A 348 -13.12 -4.67 18.47
CA ALA A 348 -13.73 -5.33 17.32
C ALA A 348 -14.90 -6.20 17.79
N LEU A 349 -16.05 -6.06 17.12
CA LEU A 349 -17.17 -6.99 17.23
C LEU A 349 -17.13 -7.91 16.01
N ALA A 350 -16.91 -9.20 16.24
CA ALA A 350 -16.88 -10.23 15.22
C ALA A 350 -18.18 -11.05 15.24
N LEU A 351 -18.71 -11.36 14.06
CA LEU A 351 -19.88 -12.23 13.88
C LEU A 351 -19.47 -13.38 12.96
N ALA A 352 -19.89 -14.58 13.29
CA ALA A 352 -19.70 -15.77 12.48
C ALA A 352 -21.05 -16.31 12.01
N THR A 353 -21.11 -16.71 10.74
CA THR A 353 -22.28 -17.29 10.10
C THR A 353 -21.85 -18.53 9.31
N LEU A 354 -22.49 -19.67 9.58
CA LEU A 354 -22.33 -20.89 8.79
C LEU A 354 -23.44 -20.97 7.73
N ALA A 355 -23.07 -21.49 6.56
CA ALA A 355 -23.99 -21.73 5.45
C ALA A 355 -23.60 -23.02 4.71
N PRO A 356 -24.53 -23.64 3.97
CA PRO A 356 -24.21 -24.75 3.08
C PRO A 356 -23.17 -24.37 2.02
N ILE A 357 -22.48 -25.37 1.48
CA ILE A 357 -21.43 -25.21 0.46
C ILE A 357 -21.89 -24.50 -0.81
N GLU A 358 -23.18 -24.59 -1.13
CA GLU A 358 -23.81 -23.96 -2.30
C GLU A 358 -23.81 -22.43 -2.21
N GLU A 359 -23.63 -21.86 -1.01
CA GLU A 359 -23.50 -20.42 -0.75
C GLU A 359 -22.05 -19.92 -0.89
N ALA A 360 -21.12 -20.77 -1.37
CA ALA A 360 -19.76 -20.35 -1.65
C ALA A 360 -19.74 -19.20 -2.68
N GLN A 361 -18.89 -18.21 -2.44
CA GLN A 361 -18.78 -17.06 -3.32
C GLN A 361 -18.03 -17.44 -4.59
N MET A 362 -18.68 -17.36 -5.74
CA MET A 362 -18.02 -17.51 -7.05
C MET A 362 -17.25 -16.25 -7.43
N ILE A 363 -16.08 -16.42 -8.05
CA ILE A 363 -15.17 -15.33 -8.42
C ILE A 363 -14.87 -15.38 -9.91
N ASP A 364 -14.99 -14.22 -10.56
CA ASP A 364 -14.52 -14.02 -11.94
C ASP A 364 -12.99 -13.87 -11.94
N ALA A 365 -12.27 -14.99 -11.87
CA ALA A 365 -10.80 -15.02 -11.82
C ALA A 365 -10.20 -15.04 -13.24
N TYR A 366 -10.18 -13.88 -13.90
CA TYR A 366 -9.65 -13.75 -15.27
C TYR A 366 -8.15 -14.03 -15.35
N GLY A 367 -7.37 -13.62 -14.34
CA GLY A 367 -5.94 -13.94 -14.23
C GLY A 367 -5.63 -15.39 -13.78
N GLY A 368 -6.63 -16.27 -13.69
CA GLY A 368 -6.47 -17.63 -13.16
C GLY A 368 -6.54 -17.72 -11.63
N GLY A 369 -6.29 -18.93 -11.09
CA GLY A 369 -6.33 -19.23 -9.66
C GLY A 369 -7.71 -19.64 -9.14
N GLU A 370 -7.95 -19.39 -7.85
CA GLU A 370 -9.18 -19.78 -7.13
C GLU A 370 -10.44 -19.19 -7.79
N GLN A 371 -11.40 -20.06 -8.11
CA GLN A 371 -12.67 -19.69 -8.77
C GLN A 371 -13.83 -19.53 -7.79
N SER A 372 -13.66 -19.94 -6.53
CA SER A 372 -14.69 -19.87 -5.51
C SER A 372 -14.09 -19.78 -4.11
N LYS A 373 -14.62 -18.93 -3.24
CA LYS A 373 -14.25 -18.83 -1.82
C LYS A 373 -15.30 -19.46 -0.93
N ARG A 374 -14.86 -20.29 0.02
CA ARG A 374 -15.70 -20.86 1.08
C ARG A 374 -15.60 -20.13 2.41
N PHE A 375 -14.46 -19.49 2.66
CA PHE A 375 -14.24 -18.66 3.82
C PHE A 375 -14.33 -17.19 3.41
N LEU A 376 -15.23 -16.45 4.05
CA LEU A 376 -15.49 -15.04 3.76
C LEU A 376 -15.20 -14.24 5.02
N LEU A 377 -14.30 -13.27 4.91
CA LEU A 377 -13.98 -12.33 5.97
C LEU A 377 -14.26 -10.91 5.48
N HIS A 378 -15.24 -10.26 6.08
CA HIS A 378 -15.58 -8.87 5.78
C HIS A 378 -15.20 -7.98 6.96
N TYR A 379 -14.39 -6.97 6.68
CA TYR A 379 -13.98 -5.96 7.65
C TYR A 379 -14.69 -4.64 7.33
N ASN A 380 -15.34 -4.06 8.34
CA ASN A 380 -16.01 -2.76 8.24
C ASN A 380 -15.42 -1.79 9.27
N PHE A 381 -15.18 -0.55 8.86
CA PHE A 381 -14.60 0.51 9.67
C PHE A 381 -15.50 1.75 9.69
N PRO A 382 -16.57 1.72 10.49
CA PRO A 382 -17.53 2.81 10.53
C PRO A 382 -16.91 4.09 11.11
N PRO A 383 -17.35 5.28 10.68
CA PRO A 383 -16.74 6.55 11.08
C PRO A 383 -16.85 6.83 12.59
N PHE A 384 -17.89 6.29 13.25
CA PHE A 384 -18.02 6.40 14.70
C PHE A 384 -16.89 5.70 15.47
N SER A 385 -16.20 4.72 14.86
CA SER A 385 -15.08 4.01 15.50
C SER A 385 -13.91 4.93 15.85
N VAL A 386 -13.78 6.06 15.14
CA VAL A 386 -12.78 7.09 15.42
C VAL A 386 -13.38 8.36 16.05
N GLY A 387 -14.71 8.41 16.22
CA GLY A 387 -15.44 9.55 16.76
C GLY A 387 -15.75 10.63 15.71
N GLU A 388 -15.80 10.26 14.43
CA GLU A 388 -16.01 11.20 13.33
C GLU A 388 -17.34 10.93 12.60
N THR A 389 -17.78 11.90 11.80
CA THR A 389 -18.86 11.73 10.82
C THR A 389 -18.25 11.44 9.44
N GLY A 390 -18.88 10.58 8.64
CA GLY A 390 -18.40 10.28 7.30
C GLY A 390 -19.45 9.58 6.45
N ARG A 391 -19.14 9.40 5.16
CA ARG A 391 -19.99 8.59 4.27
C ARG A 391 -20.00 7.13 4.78
N PHE A 392 -21.18 6.55 4.90
CA PHE A 392 -21.38 5.16 5.30
C PHE A 392 -22.07 4.40 4.18
N GLY A 393 -21.59 3.21 3.83
CA GLY A 393 -22.10 2.44 2.70
C GLY A 393 -21.10 1.40 2.19
N GLY A 394 -20.63 1.55 0.96
CA GLY A 394 -19.71 0.59 0.34
C GLY A 394 -18.34 0.55 1.02
N ALA A 395 -17.72 -0.64 1.02
CA ALA A 395 -16.40 -0.84 1.59
C ALA A 395 -15.33 -0.02 0.85
N SER A 396 -14.53 0.71 1.62
CA SER A 396 -13.36 1.41 1.12
C SER A 396 -12.26 0.43 0.72
N ARG A 397 -11.30 0.90 -0.09
CA ARG A 397 -10.10 0.11 -0.43
C ARG A 397 -9.36 -0.36 0.83
N ARG A 398 -9.33 0.48 1.88
CA ARG A 398 -8.64 0.15 3.14
C ARG A 398 -9.36 -0.96 3.90
N GLU A 399 -10.69 -0.93 3.93
CA GLU A 399 -11.49 -1.97 4.56
C GLU A 399 -11.30 -3.32 3.87
N ILE A 400 -11.32 -3.34 2.54
CA ILE A 400 -11.04 -4.56 1.75
C ILE A 400 -9.63 -5.08 2.06
N GLY A 401 -8.63 -4.20 2.08
CA GLY A 401 -7.25 -4.58 2.42
C GLY A 401 -7.08 -5.13 3.83
N HIS A 402 -7.76 -4.56 4.83
CA HIS A 402 -7.70 -5.07 6.20
C HIS A 402 -8.56 -6.32 6.42
N GLY A 403 -9.54 -6.61 5.56
CA GLY A 403 -10.30 -7.86 5.61
C GLY A 403 -9.54 -9.03 4.99
N ALA A 404 -8.63 -8.76 4.04
CA ALA A 404 -7.77 -9.77 3.42
C ALA A 404 -6.53 -10.11 4.28
N LEU A 405 -6.07 -9.18 5.11
CA LEU A 405 -5.00 -9.37 6.12
C LEU A 405 -5.55 -10.08 7.36
#